data_AF-A0A8H4XL57-F1
#
_entry.id   AF-A0A8H4XL57-F1
#
_cell.length_a   1.000
_cell.length_b   1.000
_cell.length_c   1.000
_cell.angle_alpha   90.00
_cell.angle_beta   90.00
_cell.angle_gamma   90.00
#
_symmetry.space_group_name_H-M   'P 1'
#
loop_
_entity.id
_entity.type
_entity.pdbx_description
1 polymer ?
#
loop_
_entity_poly.entity_id
_entity_poly.type
_entity_poly.pdbx_seq_one_letter_code
_entity_poly.pdbx_strand_id
1 'polypeptide(L)'
;MQLTTIFTTIALLSAQASAACSRLSTAQGEALSVVEVCRPEANRSGRFLCPKTNAWFRLGGNWGTRAFSPDNDVIFRIEPLTETGNLAAIYVACPAGTDNEFVMTGEGTSGVGAASVVA
;
A
#
# COMPACT_ATOMS: atom_id res chain seq x y z
N MET A 1 15.94 25.22 52.00
CA MET A 1 14.90 24.67 51.10
C MET A 1 14.54 25.72 50.08
N GLN A 2 14.66 25.44 48.80
CA GLN A 2 13.97 26.19 47.73
C GLN A 2 13.93 25.31 46.48
N LEU A 3 12.73 25.03 45.97
CA LEU A 3 12.53 24.39 44.67
C LEU A 3 12.26 25.47 43.63
N THR A 4 12.88 25.37 42.46
CA THR A 4 12.43 26.10 41.27
C THR A 4 12.60 25.25 40.01
N THR A 5 11.65 24.31 39.88
CA THR A 5 11.05 23.76 38.66
C THR A 5 11.83 23.96 37.34
N ILE A 6 12.38 22.86 36.81
CA ILE A 6 12.86 22.80 35.43
C ILE A 6 11.65 22.84 34.47
N PHE A 7 11.57 23.88 33.63
CA PHE A 7 10.59 23.95 32.54
C PHE A 7 11.03 23.05 31.36
N THR A 8 10.85 21.74 31.50
CA THR A 8 10.94 20.81 30.36
C THR A 8 9.65 20.88 29.55
N THR A 9 9.59 21.82 28.60
CA THR A 9 8.60 21.79 27.51
C THR A 9 8.90 20.60 26.61
N ILE A 10 8.35 19.43 26.95
CA ILE A 10 8.36 18.26 26.06
C ILE A 10 7.58 18.66 24.82
N ALA A 11 8.29 18.93 23.72
CA ALA A 11 7.66 19.11 22.44
C ALA A 11 7.08 17.76 22.01
N LEU A 12 5.76 17.61 22.10
CA LEU A 12 5.04 16.52 21.43
C LEU A 12 5.15 16.76 19.92
N LEU A 13 6.28 16.36 19.34
CA LEU A 13 6.32 16.01 17.94
C LEU A 13 5.40 14.80 17.79
N SER A 14 4.14 15.06 17.43
CA SER A 14 3.25 14.06 16.86
C SER A 14 3.84 13.66 15.51
N ALA A 15 4.84 12.77 15.59
CA ALA A 15 5.44 12.11 14.45
C ALA A 15 4.38 11.18 13.83
N GLN A 16 3.50 11.80 13.04
CA GLN A 16 2.78 11.16 11.95
C GLN A 16 3.82 10.75 10.91
N ALA A 17 4.63 9.74 11.28
CA ALA A 17 5.29 8.90 10.32
C ALA A 17 4.16 8.22 9.54
N SER A 18 3.78 8.82 8.42
CA SER A 18 2.85 8.23 7.46
C SER A 18 3.36 6.83 7.18
N ALA A 19 2.58 5.83 7.61
CA ALA A 19 3.06 4.46 7.72
C ALA A 19 3.21 3.89 6.30
N ALA A 20 4.38 4.12 5.73
CA ALA A 20 4.62 4.03 4.29
C ALA A 20 4.73 2.58 3.86
N CYS A 21 4.08 2.25 2.74
CA CYS A 21 4.20 0.93 2.18
C CYS A 21 5.64 0.63 1.73
N SER A 22 6.05 -0.62 1.83
CA SER A 22 7.34 -1.11 1.37
C SER A 22 7.17 -2.20 0.32
N ARG A 23 8.09 -2.25 -0.66
CA ARG A 23 8.08 -3.29 -1.70
C ARG A 23 8.79 -4.54 -1.18
N LEU A 24 8.09 -5.68 -1.20
CA LEU A 24 8.70 -6.98 -0.91
C LEU A 24 9.41 -7.52 -2.16
N SER A 25 10.37 -8.43 -1.97
CA SER A 25 10.93 -9.19 -3.09
C SER A 25 9.88 -10.19 -3.63
N THR A 26 9.91 -10.47 -4.94
CA THR A 26 9.00 -11.43 -5.57
C THR A 26 9.09 -12.81 -4.91
N ALA A 27 10.28 -13.26 -4.50
CA ALA A 27 10.47 -14.53 -3.80
C ALA A 27 9.81 -14.58 -2.41
N GLN A 28 9.72 -13.46 -1.69
CA GLN A 28 8.94 -13.38 -0.46
C GLN A 28 7.43 -13.35 -0.75
N GLY A 29 7.02 -12.67 -1.83
CA GLY A 29 5.62 -12.52 -2.21
C GLY A 29 4.95 -13.79 -2.72
N GLU A 30 5.60 -14.52 -3.63
CA GLU A 30 5.09 -15.80 -4.19
C GLU A 30 5.03 -16.92 -3.12
N ALA A 31 5.61 -16.72 -1.95
CA ALA A 31 5.50 -17.64 -0.81
C ALA A 31 4.24 -17.41 0.05
N LEU A 32 3.48 -16.33 -0.19
CA LEU A 32 2.29 -15.95 0.56
C LEU A 32 1.00 -16.42 -0.14
N SER A 33 -0.03 -16.71 0.65
CA SER A 33 -1.32 -17.21 0.16
C SER A 33 -2.34 -16.08 -0.02
N VAL A 34 -3.13 -16.11 -1.10
CA VAL A 34 -4.20 -15.13 -1.34
C VAL A 34 -5.30 -15.29 -0.29
N VAL A 35 -5.49 -14.26 0.53
CA VAL A 35 -6.55 -14.19 1.55
C VAL A 35 -7.76 -13.35 1.13
N GLU A 36 -7.61 -12.52 0.09
CA GLU A 36 -8.68 -11.74 -0.53
C GLU A 36 -8.34 -11.41 -2.00
N VAL A 37 -9.34 -11.48 -2.90
CA VAL A 37 -9.24 -10.93 -4.26
C VAL A 37 -9.95 -9.57 -4.29
N CYS A 38 -9.22 -8.51 -4.61
CA CYS A 38 -9.73 -7.15 -4.63
C CYS A 38 -10.47 -6.85 -5.93
N ARG A 39 -11.50 -6.00 -5.87
CA ARG A 39 -12.40 -5.69 -6.99
C ARG A 39 -12.11 -4.32 -7.58
N PRO A 40 -12.02 -4.16 -8.90
CA PRO A 40 -11.89 -2.83 -9.51
C PRO A 40 -13.14 -1.97 -9.24
N GLU A 41 -12.93 -0.72 -8.88
CA GLU A 41 -13.99 0.25 -8.59
C GLU A 41 -14.48 0.89 -9.90
N ALA A 42 -15.68 0.52 -10.35
CA ALA A 42 -16.21 0.87 -11.68
C ALA A 42 -16.18 2.39 -12.01
N ASN A 43 -16.26 3.26 -11.00
CA ASN A 43 -16.27 4.72 -11.16
C ASN A 43 -14.92 5.39 -10.85
N ARG A 44 -13.83 4.65 -10.58
CA ARG A 44 -12.49 5.22 -10.35
C ARG A 44 -11.40 4.39 -11.02
N SER A 45 -10.97 4.85 -12.20
CA SER A 45 -9.93 4.21 -13.01
C SER A 45 -8.68 3.86 -12.19
N GLY A 46 -8.30 2.58 -12.26
CA GLY A 46 -7.14 2.00 -11.59
C GLY A 46 -7.30 1.70 -10.11
N ARG A 47 -8.43 2.02 -9.45
CA ARG A 47 -8.64 1.72 -8.02
C ARG A 47 -9.25 0.33 -7.82
N PHE A 48 -8.71 -0.41 -6.85
CA PHE A 48 -9.15 -1.72 -6.41
C PHE A 48 -9.51 -1.66 -4.93
N LEU A 49 -10.67 -2.21 -4.57
CA LEU A 49 -11.17 -2.29 -3.20
C LEU A 49 -11.01 -3.72 -2.68
N CYS A 50 -10.57 -3.86 -1.43
CA CYS A 50 -10.39 -5.13 -0.73
C CYS A 50 -11.32 -5.13 0.51
N PRO A 51 -12.63 -5.45 0.35
CA PRO A 51 -13.64 -5.21 1.39
C PRO A 51 -13.44 -5.97 2.72
N LYS A 52 -12.87 -7.18 2.70
CA LYS A 52 -12.62 -8.00 3.90
C LYS A 52 -11.52 -7.42 4.79
N THR A 53 -10.54 -6.75 4.17
CA THR A 53 -9.42 -6.08 4.86
C THR A 53 -9.65 -4.58 5.11
N ASN A 54 -10.78 -4.04 4.63
CA ASN A 54 -11.10 -2.59 4.58
C ASN A 54 -10.01 -1.74 3.88
N ALA A 55 -9.25 -2.36 2.99
CA ALA A 55 -8.13 -1.72 2.31
C ALA A 55 -8.49 -1.33 0.87
N TRP A 56 -7.75 -0.37 0.29
CA TRP A 56 -7.80 -0.12 -1.15
C TRP A 56 -6.42 0.26 -1.70
N PHE A 57 -6.26 -0.01 -2.99
CA PHE A 57 -5.06 0.24 -3.77
C PHE A 57 -5.43 0.94 -5.09
N ARG A 58 -4.55 1.76 -5.65
CA ARG A 58 -4.77 2.44 -6.95
C ARG A 58 -3.51 2.44 -7.81
N LEU A 59 -3.66 1.92 -9.03
CA LEU A 59 -2.77 2.13 -10.16
C LEU A 59 -2.97 3.55 -10.74
N GLY A 60 -1.94 4.37 -10.71
CA GLY A 60 -1.79 5.54 -11.55
C GLY A 60 -1.22 5.19 -12.94
N GLY A 61 -1.31 6.11 -13.90
CA GLY A 61 -0.88 5.86 -15.29
C GLY A 61 0.60 5.46 -15.44
N ASN A 62 1.47 6.01 -14.59
CA ASN A 62 2.91 5.72 -14.58
C ASN A 62 3.27 4.69 -13.47
N TRP A 63 2.39 3.71 -13.20
CA TRP A 63 2.41 2.80 -12.03
C TRP A 63 2.36 3.45 -10.64
N GLY A 64 2.48 4.78 -10.56
CA GLY A 64 2.42 5.60 -9.35
C GLY A 64 1.25 5.19 -8.46
N THR A 65 1.61 4.60 -7.32
CA THR A 65 0.72 3.80 -6.49
C THR A 65 0.19 4.61 -5.31
N ARG A 66 -1.10 4.45 -5.00
CA ARG A 66 -1.67 4.87 -3.72
C ARG A 66 -2.32 3.70 -3.04
N ALA A 67 -2.09 3.56 -1.74
CA ALA A 67 -2.69 2.52 -0.93
C ALA A 67 -3.28 3.15 0.34
N PHE A 68 -4.23 2.45 0.93
CA PHE A 68 -4.91 2.83 2.15
C PHE A 68 -5.26 1.55 2.90
N SER A 69 -4.83 1.46 4.16
CA SER A 69 -5.15 0.36 5.05
C SER A 69 -5.28 0.92 6.47
N PRO A 70 -6.50 1.24 6.93
CA PRO A 70 -6.69 1.93 8.21
C PRO A 70 -6.55 0.96 9.39
N ASP A 71 -7.07 -0.26 9.24
CA ASP A 71 -7.34 -1.17 10.36
C ASP A 71 -6.35 -2.35 10.44
N ASN A 72 -5.64 -2.67 9.35
CA ASN A 72 -4.86 -3.91 9.21
C ASN A 72 -3.51 -3.67 8.53
N ASP A 73 -2.50 -4.46 8.91
CA ASP A 73 -1.34 -4.69 8.04
C ASP A 73 -1.78 -5.54 6.84
N VAL A 74 -1.49 -5.11 5.61
CA VAL A 74 -1.88 -5.80 4.38
C VAL A 74 -0.72 -5.90 3.39
N ILE A 75 -0.62 -7.04 2.70
CA ILE A 75 0.34 -7.21 1.60
C ILE A 75 -0.46 -7.29 0.30
N PHE A 76 -0.42 -6.22 -0.49
CA PHE A 76 -1.01 -6.21 -1.82
C PHE A 76 -0.14 -7.01 -2.79
N ARG A 77 -0.73 -8.05 -3.39
CA ARG A 77 -0.23 -8.76 -4.57
C ARG A 77 -0.92 -8.20 -5.80
N ILE A 78 -0.15 -7.54 -6.66
CA ILE A 78 -0.60 -6.80 -7.84
C ILE A 78 -0.11 -7.56 -9.08
N GLU A 79 -1.01 -7.83 -10.03
CA GLU A 79 -0.70 -8.53 -11.27
C GLU A 79 -0.86 -7.57 -12.47
N PRO A 80 0.24 -7.07 -13.05
CA PRO A 80 0.20 -6.24 -14.25
C PRO A 80 -0.30 -7.03 -15.47
N LEU A 81 -1.28 -6.45 -16.17
CA LEU A 81 -1.71 -6.88 -17.50
C LEU A 81 -1.21 -5.85 -18.52
N THR A 82 -0.24 -6.23 -19.36
CA THR A 82 0.22 -5.42 -20.49
C THR A 82 -0.21 -6.05 -21.82
N GLU A 83 -0.22 -5.28 -22.90
CA GLU A 83 -0.53 -5.78 -24.25
C GLU A 83 0.45 -6.86 -24.73
N THR A 84 1.64 -6.90 -24.12
CA THR A 84 2.70 -7.89 -24.34
C THR A 84 2.63 -9.13 -23.43
N GLY A 85 1.69 -9.18 -22.48
CA GLY A 85 1.46 -10.33 -21.59
C GLY A 85 1.37 -9.99 -20.10
N ASN A 86 1.56 -10.99 -19.25
CA ASN A 86 1.63 -10.80 -17.80
C ASN A 86 3.07 -10.45 -17.41
N LEU A 87 3.26 -9.37 -16.65
CA LEU A 87 4.54 -9.15 -15.96
C LEU A 87 4.58 -9.93 -14.64
N ALA A 88 5.76 -10.02 -14.03
CA ALA A 88 5.91 -10.57 -12.68
C ALA A 88 5.06 -9.77 -11.67
N ALA A 89 4.43 -10.49 -10.73
CA ALA A 89 3.60 -9.87 -9.70
C ALA A 89 4.43 -8.94 -8.78
N ILE A 90 3.81 -7.84 -8.37
CA ILE A 90 4.42 -6.82 -7.52
C ILE A 90 3.80 -6.92 -6.14
N TYR A 91 4.65 -6.97 -5.11
CA TYR A 91 4.26 -7.19 -3.73
C TYR A 91 4.57 -5.98 -2.87
N VAL A 92 3.54 -5.45 -2.19
CA VAL A 92 3.61 -4.20 -1.43
C VAL A 92 3.00 -4.39 -0.06
N ALA A 93 3.83 -4.38 0.99
CA ALA A 93 3.40 -4.44 2.38
C ALA A 93 3.07 -3.02 2.88
N CYS A 94 1.80 -2.77 3.21
CA CYS A 94 1.31 -1.53 3.79
C CYS A 94 0.85 -1.80 5.23
N PRO A 95 1.44 -1.15 6.25
CA PRO A 95 1.02 -1.33 7.64
C PRO A 95 -0.35 -0.70 7.94
N ALA A 96 -0.93 -1.07 9.09
CA ALA A 96 -2.12 -0.39 9.62
C ALA A 96 -1.86 1.11 9.82
N GLY A 97 -2.84 1.94 9.46
CA GLY A 97 -2.71 3.39 9.44
C GLY A 97 -2.04 3.97 8.19
N THR A 98 -1.77 3.18 7.14
CA THR A 98 -1.43 3.75 5.82
C THR A 98 -2.62 4.56 5.30
N ASP A 99 -2.44 5.88 5.16
CA ASP A 99 -3.41 6.79 4.53
C ASP A 99 -3.11 7.04 3.04
N ASN A 100 -1.83 7.12 2.66
CA ASN A 100 -1.42 7.86 1.46
C ASN A 100 -0.29 7.23 0.60
N GLU A 101 0.04 7.98 -0.44
CA GLU A 101 0.87 7.66 -1.60
C GLU A 101 2.22 6.95 -1.34
N PHE A 102 2.43 5.82 -2.02
CA PHE A 102 3.72 5.14 -2.17
C PHE A 102 4.03 5.01 -3.67
N VAL A 103 4.81 5.94 -4.21
CA VAL A 103 5.10 6.00 -5.65
C VAL A 103 6.06 4.87 -6.07
N MET A 104 5.50 3.73 -6.45
CA MET A 104 6.22 2.77 -7.28
C MET A 104 6.32 3.30 -8.72
N THR A 105 7.54 3.58 -9.17
CA THR A 105 7.87 3.68 -10.59
C THR A 105 8.11 2.28 -11.15
N GLY A 106 7.09 1.72 -11.80
CA GLY A 106 7.24 0.58 -12.71
C GLY A 106 7.55 1.07 -14.13
N GLU A 107 8.12 0.22 -14.96
CA GLU A 107 8.22 0.49 -16.40
C GLU A 107 6.87 0.20 -17.09
N GLY A 108 6.43 1.10 -17.96
CA GLY A 108 5.17 1.01 -18.68
C GLY A 108 4.44 2.35 -18.77
N THR A 109 3.67 2.54 -19.85
CA THR A 109 2.97 3.80 -20.19
C THR A 109 1.52 3.83 -19.74
N SER A 110 0.92 2.66 -19.56
CA SER A 110 -0.32 2.42 -18.81
C SER A 110 -0.41 0.94 -18.47
N GLY A 111 -1.30 0.57 -17.55
CA GLY A 111 -1.51 -0.83 -17.16
C GLY A 111 -2.93 -1.07 -16.66
N VAL A 112 -3.54 -2.15 -17.13
CA VAL A 112 -4.65 -2.81 -16.44
C VAL A 112 -4.02 -3.82 -15.46
N GLY A 113 -4.81 -4.39 -14.55
CA GLY A 113 -4.29 -5.41 -13.66
C GLY A 113 -5.34 -6.09 -12.80
N ALA A 114 -4.90 -7.09 -12.04
CA ALA A 114 -5.63 -7.61 -10.88
C ALA A 114 -4.90 -7.20 -9.59
N ALA A 115 -5.63 -7.19 -8.47
CA ALA A 115 -5.08 -6.95 -7.15
C ALA A 115 -5.70 -7.94 -6.15
N SER A 116 -4.90 -8.35 -5.18
CA SER A 116 -5.28 -9.27 -4.11
C SER A 116 -4.53 -8.91 -2.83
N VAL A 117 -5.03 -9.33 -1.67
CA VAL A 117 -4.26 -9.32 -0.42
C VAL A 117 -3.76 -10.73 -0.15
N VAL A 118 -2.48 -10.85 0.22
CA VAL A 118 -1.82 -12.10 0.60
C VAL A 118 -1.34 -12.06 2.05
N ALA A 119 -1.17 -13.24 2.66
CA ALA A 119 -0.60 -13.46 3.99
C ALA A 119 0.10 -14.83 4.09
#